data_AF-A0A935QFM5-F1
#
_entry.id   AF-A0A935QFM5-F1
#
_cell.length_a   1.000
_cell.length_b   1.000
_cell.length_c   1.000
_cell.angle_alpha   90.00
_cell.angle_beta   90.00
_cell.angle_gamma   90.00
#
_symmetry.space_group_name_H-M   'P 1'
#
loop_
_entity.id
_entity.type
_entity.pdbx_description
1 polymer ?
#
loop_
_entity_poly.entity_id
_entity_poly.type
_entity_poly.pdbx_seq_one_letter_code
_entity_poly.pdbx_strand_id
1 'polypeptide(L)'
;MPRTLDLRGAYKLLIGSILPRPIAWVSTVDADGRPNLAPFSFFTGVAAAPPVVCFAPMRRFADGAEKDTLRNVRATGEFVVNIVDEDTVAQANETAREFAPGVSEFAEAGLTPVPCEAVRAPRVAESPVSLECRLLQIVEVGADGAGGGALVLGEVLRFHVRDDLLHDGRIDTGALRPVGRLAGSEYTTLGRRFELERKSRHGPHDGGDPRPGPLPLVPAGRYWMYLLVSCISTAPCVILTSPTPTVNQWSAGVPPSSGVPRRWMQS
;
A
#
# COMPACT_ATOMS: atom_id res chain seq x y z
N MET A 1 -15.90 21.70 -6.57
CA MET A 1 -14.60 21.70 -5.87
C MET A 1 -14.65 20.64 -4.77
N PRO A 2 -13.61 19.85 -4.48
CA PRO A 2 -13.67 18.82 -3.43
C PRO A 2 -14.14 19.35 -2.06
N ARG A 3 -13.82 20.62 -1.76
CA ARG A 3 -14.23 21.33 -0.55
C ARG A 3 -15.73 21.68 -0.47
N THR A 4 -16.49 21.48 -1.55
CA THR A 4 -17.94 21.73 -1.61
C THR A 4 -18.75 20.43 -1.57
N LEU A 5 -18.09 19.27 -1.51
CA LEU A 5 -18.74 17.96 -1.39
C LEU A 5 -18.70 17.51 0.07
N ASP A 6 -19.72 16.76 0.49
CA ASP A 6 -19.65 16.01 1.73
C ASP A 6 -18.62 14.88 1.63
N LEU A 7 -18.21 14.33 2.76
CA LEU A 7 -17.18 13.29 2.83
C LEU A 7 -17.53 12.08 1.95
N ARG A 8 -18.80 11.65 1.96
CA ARG A 8 -19.27 10.50 1.18
C ARG A 8 -19.25 10.79 -0.33
N GLY A 9 -19.65 11.99 -0.75
CA GLY A 9 -19.61 12.42 -2.14
C GLY A 9 -18.18 12.51 -2.67
N ALA A 10 -17.27 13.10 -1.89
CA ALA A 10 -15.85 13.17 -2.25
C ALA A 10 -15.23 11.76 -2.36
N TYR A 11 -15.52 10.87 -1.42
CA TYR A 11 -15.06 9.47 -1.44
C TYR A 11 -15.57 8.71 -2.67
N LYS A 12 -16.86 8.84 -3.02
CA LYS A 12 -17.45 8.19 -4.20
C LYS A 12 -16.75 8.60 -5.49
N LEU A 13 -16.48 9.89 -5.68
CA LEU A 13 -15.75 10.38 -6.85
C LEU A 13 -14.31 9.85 -6.88
N LEU A 14 -13.63 9.84 -5.73
CA LEU A 14 -12.26 9.34 -5.63
C LEU A 14 -12.17 7.87 -6.07
N ILE A 15 -12.98 6.99 -5.47
CA ILE A 15 -12.95 5.56 -5.79
C ILE A 15 -13.56 5.23 -7.15
N GLY A 16 -14.40 6.12 -7.70
CA GLY A 16 -14.95 5.97 -9.05
C GLY A 16 -14.00 6.43 -10.15
N SER A 17 -12.97 7.22 -9.82
CA SER A 17 -12.04 7.78 -10.81
C SER A 17 -10.73 6.99 -10.93
N ILE A 18 -10.33 6.29 -9.86
CA ILE A 18 -9.08 5.52 -9.82
C ILE A 18 -9.44 4.04 -9.90
N LEU A 19 -9.37 3.48 -11.11
CA LEU A 19 -9.89 2.16 -11.46
C LEU A 19 -9.03 1.46 -12.53
N PRO A 20 -8.94 0.12 -12.52
CA PRO A 20 -9.24 -0.75 -11.36
C PRO A 20 -8.16 -0.61 -10.28
N ARG A 21 -8.52 -0.80 -9.01
CA ARG A 21 -7.54 -0.78 -7.92
C ARG A 21 -7.11 -2.18 -7.51
N PRO A 22 -5.81 -2.47 -7.39
CA PRO A 22 -5.38 -3.74 -6.82
C PRO A 22 -5.77 -3.81 -5.34
N ILE A 23 -5.87 -5.04 -4.82
CA ILE A 23 -6.27 -5.29 -3.43
C ILE A 23 -5.06 -5.84 -2.68
N ALA A 24 -4.63 -5.14 -1.64
CA ALA A 24 -3.74 -5.71 -0.63
C ALA A 24 -4.58 -6.46 0.39
N TRP A 25 -4.45 -7.78 0.44
CA TRP A 25 -5.06 -8.59 1.49
C TRP A 25 -4.05 -8.80 2.61
N VAL A 26 -4.15 -7.94 3.63
CA VAL A 26 -3.09 -7.74 4.59
C VAL A 26 -3.33 -8.58 5.82
N SER A 27 -2.42 -9.52 6.08
CA SER A 27 -2.35 -10.21 7.36
C SER A 27 -1.34 -9.55 8.30
N THR A 28 -1.70 -9.51 9.58
CA THR A 28 -0.88 -8.97 10.66
C THR A 28 -1.03 -9.84 11.90
N VAL A 29 -0.23 -9.58 12.92
CA VAL A 29 -0.42 -10.14 14.27
C VAL A 29 -0.48 -9.02 15.29
N ASP A 30 -1.30 -9.19 16.33
CA ASP A 30 -1.31 -8.31 17.49
C ASP A 30 -0.08 -8.56 18.39
N ALA A 31 0.03 -7.80 19.50
CA ALA A 31 1.14 -7.95 20.45
C ALA A 31 1.19 -9.32 21.16
N ASP A 32 0.05 -10.01 21.23
CA ASP A 32 -0.10 -11.35 21.82
C ASP A 32 0.07 -12.46 20.77
N GLY A 33 0.34 -12.12 19.50
CA GLY A 33 0.52 -13.06 18.40
C GLY A 33 -0.77 -13.53 17.74
N ARG A 34 -1.93 -12.92 18.01
CA ARG A 34 -3.19 -13.28 17.35
C ARG A 34 -3.22 -12.75 15.93
N PRO A 35 -3.51 -13.59 14.91
CA PRO A 35 -3.54 -13.16 13.53
C PRO A 35 -4.81 -12.35 13.23
N ASN A 36 -4.65 -11.33 12.40
CA ASN A 36 -5.73 -10.52 11.80
C ASN A 36 -5.57 -10.54 10.29
N LEU A 37 -6.67 -10.54 9.52
CA LEU A 37 -6.63 -10.47 8.05
C LEU A 37 -7.72 -9.53 7.51
N ALA A 38 -7.35 -8.58 6.65
CA ALA A 38 -8.31 -7.64 6.05
C ALA A 38 -7.88 -7.12 4.66
N PRO A 39 -8.83 -6.84 3.74
CA PRO A 39 -8.52 -6.33 2.40
C PRO A 39 -8.51 -4.79 2.33
N PHE A 40 -7.59 -4.24 1.53
CA PHE A 40 -7.42 -2.80 1.30
C PHE A 40 -7.21 -2.51 -0.18
N SER A 41 -8.08 -1.68 -0.78
CA SER A 41 -7.97 -1.31 -2.20
C SER A 41 -7.17 -0.03 -2.48
N PHE A 42 -6.69 0.66 -1.44
CA PHE A 42 -5.73 1.75 -1.62
C PHE A 42 -4.34 1.15 -1.49
N PHE A 43 -3.82 0.57 -2.58
CA PHE A 43 -2.60 -0.23 -2.61
C PHE A 43 -1.82 0.00 -3.92
N THR A 44 -0.49 0.08 -3.84
CA THR A 44 0.42 0.13 -5.01
C THR A 44 1.86 -0.22 -4.64
N GLY A 45 2.70 -0.50 -5.65
CA GLY A 45 4.16 -0.46 -5.52
C GLY A 45 4.70 0.98 -5.49
N VAL A 46 5.83 1.19 -4.82
CA VAL A 46 6.45 2.51 -4.58
C VAL A 46 7.86 2.61 -5.13
N ALA A 47 8.71 1.62 -4.85
CA ALA A 47 10.11 1.60 -5.29
C ALA A 47 10.56 0.18 -5.63
N ALA A 48 11.59 0.06 -6.47
CA ALA A 48 12.18 -1.22 -6.87
C ALA A 48 13.50 -1.54 -6.15
N ALA A 49 14.20 -0.55 -5.59
CA ALA A 49 15.46 -0.72 -4.89
C ALA A 49 15.53 0.20 -3.64
N PRO A 50 15.23 -0.31 -2.42
CA PRO A 50 14.68 -1.65 -2.17
C PRO A 50 13.24 -1.80 -2.71
N PRO A 51 12.71 -3.03 -2.85
CA PRO A 51 11.32 -3.24 -3.23
C PRO A 51 10.40 -2.74 -2.12
N VAL A 52 9.56 -1.75 -2.43
CA VAL A 52 8.65 -1.11 -1.46
C VAL A 52 7.24 -1.10 -2.00
N VAL A 53 6.29 -1.46 -1.15
CA VAL A 53 4.85 -1.33 -1.38
C VAL A 53 4.22 -0.35 -0.40
N CYS A 54 3.05 0.18 -0.73
CA CYS A 54 2.23 0.91 0.22
C CYS A 54 0.77 0.50 0.16
N PHE A 55 0.11 0.55 1.31
CA PHE A 55 -1.35 0.49 1.41
C PHE A 55 -1.85 1.53 2.40
N ALA A 56 -3.10 1.96 2.24
CA ALA A 56 -3.69 3.01 3.07
C ALA A 56 -4.97 2.54 3.78
N PRO A 57 -4.89 1.98 5.01
CA PRO A 57 -6.05 1.76 5.85
C PRO A 57 -6.74 3.10 6.17
N MET A 58 -8.00 3.22 5.77
CA MET A 58 -8.85 4.31 6.22
C MET A 58 -9.33 4.06 7.65
N ARG A 59 -9.41 5.13 8.43
CA ARG A 59 -10.14 5.18 9.70
C ARG A 59 -11.61 4.93 9.44
N ARG A 60 -12.27 4.27 10.39
CA ARG A 60 -13.69 3.92 10.27
C ARG A 60 -14.52 5.19 10.06
N PHE A 61 -15.49 5.13 9.15
CA PHE A 61 -16.39 6.26 8.90
C PHE A 61 -17.35 6.53 10.06
N ALA A 62 -17.61 5.52 10.91
CA ALA A 62 -18.57 5.61 12.00
C ALA A 62 -18.05 6.45 13.18
N ASP A 63 -16.81 6.21 13.59
CA ASP A 63 -16.23 6.74 14.84
C ASP A 63 -14.80 7.27 14.68
N GLY A 64 -14.19 7.15 13.49
CA GLY A 64 -12.80 7.55 13.25
C GLY A 64 -11.76 6.59 13.85
N ALA A 65 -12.18 5.43 14.36
CA ALA A 65 -11.27 4.48 14.98
C ALA A 65 -10.31 3.85 13.96
N GLU A 66 -9.12 3.51 14.43
CA GLU A 66 -8.15 2.75 13.64
C GLU A 66 -8.64 1.33 13.39
N LYS A 67 -8.31 0.82 12.21
CA LYS A 67 -8.46 -0.61 11.92
C LYS A 67 -7.38 -1.40 12.64
N ASP A 68 -7.74 -2.61 13.03
CA ASP A 68 -6.89 -3.55 13.76
C ASP A 68 -5.56 -3.80 13.03
N THR A 69 -5.60 -3.91 11.70
CA THR A 69 -4.40 -3.96 10.85
C THR A 69 -3.43 -2.81 11.11
N LEU A 70 -3.90 -1.55 11.20
CA LEU A 70 -3.03 -0.39 11.42
C LEU A 70 -2.43 -0.43 12.83
N ARG A 71 -3.23 -0.77 13.84
CA ARG A 71 -2.76 -0.93 15.23
C ARG A 71 -1.68 -2.01 15.33
N ASN A 72 -1.91 -3.15 14.67
CA ASN A 72 -0.98 -4.27 14.65
C ASN A 72 0.33 -3.91 13.95
N VAL A 73 0.29 -3.24 12.80
CA VAL A 73 1.49 -2.77 12.10
C VAL A 73 2.28 -1.78 12.95
N ARG A 74 1.60 -0.87 13.67
CA ARG A 74 2.25 0.05 14.61
C ARG A 74 2.96 -0.68 15.75
N ALA A 75 2.32 -1.71 16.31
CA ALA A 75 2.85 -2.45 17.45
C ALA A 75 3.98 -3.40 17.06
N THR A 76 3.90 -4.02 15.88
CA THR A 76 4.78 -5.14 15.50
C THR A 76 5.79 -4.80 14.43
N GLY A 77 5.54 -3.76 13.63
CA GLY A 77 6.38 -3.38 12.49
C GLY A 77 6.35 -4.37 11.33
N GLU A 78 5.42 -5.33 11.34
CA GLU A 78 5.43 -6.48 10.44
C GLU A 78 4.03 -6.71 9.84
N PHE A 79 3.99 -7.09 8.56
CA PHE A 79 2.77 -7.50 7.89
C PHE A 79 3.09 -8.34 6.65
N VAL A 80 2.08 -9.03 6.12
CA VAL A 80 2.17 -9.71 4.82
C VAL A 80 1.09 -9.16 3.91
N VAL A 81 1.45 -8.83 2.66
CA VAL A 81 0.48 -8.50 1.61
C VAL A 81 0.23 -9.74 0.77
N ASN A 82 -0.99 -10.24 0.77
CA ASN A 82 -1.44 -11.35 -0.05
C ASN A 82 -2.22 -10.81 -1.26
N ILE A 83 -1.94 -11.31 -2.45
CA ILE A 83 -2.67 -10.94 -3.66
C ILE A 83 -3.98 -11.73 -3.73
N VAL A 84 -5.07 -11.04 -4.07
CA VAL A 84 -6.39 -11.65 -4.26
C VAL A 84 -6.59 -11.99 -5.74
N ASP A 85 -6.98 -13.22 -6.00
CA ASP A 85 -7.36 -13.71 -7.32
C ASP A 85 -8.86 -14.06 -7.39
N GLU A 86 -9.29 -14.52 -8.56
CA GLU A 86 -10.67 -14.92 -8.82
C GLU A 86 -11.15 -16.05 -7.88
N ASP A 87 -10.24 -16.90 -7.39
CA ASP A 87 -10.57 -18.05 -6.54
C ASP A 87 -10.70 -17.66 -5.05
N THR A 88 -10.04 -16.57 -4.64
CA THR A 88 -9.98 -16.11 -3.23
C THR A 88 -10.79 -14.84 -2.96
N VAL A 89 -11.38 -14.21 -3.98
CA VAL A 89 -12.11 -12.92 -3.83
C VAL A 89 -13.29 -12.99 -2.87
N ALA A 90 -14.00 -14.13 -2.81
CA ALA A 90 -15.14 -14.30 -1.92
C ALA A 90 -14.68 -14.31 -0.44
N GLN A 91 -13.61 -15.03 -0.15
CA GLN A 91 -12.98 -15.12 1.17
C GLN A 91 -12.38 -13.77 1.57
N ALA A 92 -11.69 -13.09 0.65
CA ALA A 92 -11.19 -11.74 0.91
C ALA A 92 -12.34 -10.78 1.26
N ASN A 93 -13.49 -10.87 0.59
CA ASN A 93 -14.67 -10.09 0.92
C ASN A 93 -15.26 -10.44 2.30
N GLU A 94 -15.24 -11.72 2.69
CA GLU A 94 -15.67 -12.15 4.03
C GLU A 94 -14.80 -11.52 5.14
N THR A 95 -13.48 -11.48 4.94
CA THR A 95 -12.54 -10.84 5.88
C THR A 95 -12.66 -9.30 5.95
N ALA A 96 -13.52 -8.67 5.13
CA ALA A 96 -13.77 -7.23 5.19
C ALA A 96 -14.76 -6.83 6.31
N ARG A 97 -15.46 -7.81 6.89
CA ARG A 97 -16.44 -7.61 7.96
C ARG A 97 -15.75 -7.25 9.28
N GLU A 98 -16.49 -6.59 10.16
CA GLU A 98 -16.04 -6.40 11.54
C GLU A 98 -16.38 -7.66 12.34
N PHE A 99 -15.34 -8.31 12.87
CA PHE A 99 -15.50 -9.46 13.76
C PHE A 99 -15.37 -9.04 15.22
N ALA A 100 -15.96 -9.83 16.12
CA ALA A 100 -15.80 -9.62 17.55
C ALA A 100 -14.35 -9.88 17.98
N PRO A 101 -13.86 -9.23 19.06
CA PRO A 101 -12.52 -9.49 19.58
C PRO A 101 -12.27 -10.98 19.83
N GLY A 102 -11.15 -11.51 19.35
CA GLY A 102 -10.74 -12.90 19.53
C GLY A 102 -11.26 -13.89 18.48
N VAL A 103 -12.11 -13.45 17.55
CA VAL A 103 -12.48 -14.24 16.37
C VAL A 103 -11.41 -14.08 15.29
N SER A 104 -10.95 -15.18 14.69
CA SER A 104 -9.95 -15.16 13.63
C SER A 104 -10.61 -15.10 12.26
N GLU A 105 -10.30 -14.06 11.47
CA GLU A 105 -10.85 -13.92 10.11
C GLU A 105 -10.39 -15.04 9.18
N PHE A 106 -9.22 -15.65 9.46
CA PHE A 106 -8.77 -16.84 8.74
C PHE A 106 -9.74 -18.01 8.93
N ALA A 107 -10.16 -18.28 10.17
CA ALA A 107 -11.07 -19.37 10.47
C ALA A 107 -12.46 -19.13 9.86
N GLU A 108 -12.99 -17.91 10.01
CA GLU A 108 -14.31 -17.53 9.48
C GLU A 108 -14.37 -17.58 7.95
N ALA A 109 -13.29 -17.17 7.27
CA ALA A 109 -13.21 -17.22 5.82
C ALA A 109 -12.74 -18.57 5.26
N GLY A 110 -12.48 -19.57 6.12
CA GLY A 110 -12.04 -20.91 5.71
C GLY A 110 -10.64 -20.94 5.07
N LEU A 111 -9.72 -20.11 5.58
CA LEU A 111 -8.37 -19.91 5.04
C LEU A 111 -7.31 -20.54 5.92
N THR A 112 -6.21 -20.95 5.29
CA THR A 112 -5.10 -21.60 5.99
C THR A 112 -3.98 -20.59 6.25
N PRO A 113 -3.73 -20.19 7.51
CA PRO A 113 -2.58 -19.36 7.85
C PRO A 113 -1.30 -20.19 7.73
N VAL A 114 -0.31 -19.67 7.02
CA VAL A 114 1.01 -20.31 6.85
C VAL A 114 2.10 -19.43 7.47
N PRO A 115 2.96 -19.97 8.35
CA PRO A 115 4.08 -19.21 8.91
C PRO A 115 4.99 -18.63 7.83
N CYS A 116 5.46 -17.42 8.08
CA CYS A 116 6.43 -16.71 7.25
C CYS A 116 7.85 -16.88 7.77
N GLU A 117 8.84 -16.54 6.93
CA GLU A 117 10.26 -16.77 7.24
C GLU A 117 10.97 -15.55 7.83
N ALA A 118 10.56 -14.35 7.43
CA ALA A 118 11.16 -13.08 7.82
C ALA A 118 10.26 -12.24 8.74
N VAL A 119 8.96 -12.53 8.82
CA VAL A 119 7.99 -11.81 9.65
C VAL A 119 7.09 -12.76 10.44
N ARG A 120 6.52 -12.28 11.56
CA ARG A 120 5.63 -13.09 12.41
C ARG A 120 4.22 -13.26 11.86
N ALA A 121 3.75 -12.29 11.07
CA ALA A 121 2.42 -12.36 10.47
C ALA A 121 2.35 -13.54 9.47
N PRO A 122 1.32 -14.41 9.54
CA PRO A 122 1.20 -15.53 8.61
C PRO A 122 0.77 -15.04 7.22
N ARG A 123 1.18 -15.73 6.17
CA ARG A 123 0.60 -15.57 4.82
C ARG A 123 -0.65 -16.43 4.65
N VAL A 124 -1.44 -16.15 3.63
CA VAL A 124 -2.61 -16.96 3.24
C VAL A 124 -2.15 -18.06 2.30
N ALA A 125 -2.39 -19.34 2.62
CA ALA A 125 -1.95 -20.46 1.78
C ALA A 125 -2.54 -20.40 0.37
N GLU A 126 -3.80 -19.97 0.29
CA GLU A 126 -4.62 -19.93 -0.92
C GLU A 126 -4.24 -18.75 -1.83
N SER A 127 -3.47 -17.77 -1.33
CA SER A 127 -3.04 -16.63 -2.14
C SER A 127 -1.97 -17.04 -3.15
N PRO A 128 -2.08 -16.65 -4.44
CA PRO A 128 -1.09 -16.97 -5.46
C PRO A 128 0.26 -16.26 -5.26
N VAL A 129 0.25 -15.11 -4.59
CA VAL A 129 1.46 -14.31 -4.32
C VAL A 129 1.34 -13.65 -2.95
N SER A 130 2.37 -13.82 -2.11
CA SER A 130 2.47 -13.15 -0.81
C SER A 130 3.79 -12.40 -0.67
N LEU A 131 3.74 -11.22 -0.05
CA LEU A 131 4.87 -10.33 0.17
C LEU A 131 5.08 -10.17 1.67
N GLU A 132 6.18 -10.70 2.21
CA GLU A 132 6.55 -10.46 3.60
C GLU A 132 7.15 -9.07 3.74
N CYS A 133 6.58 -8.23 4.60
CA CYS A 133 6.90 -6.81 4.67
C CYS A 133 7.32 -6.37 6.07
N ARG A 134 8.38 -5.58 6.12
CA ARG A 134 8.76 -4.80 7.30
C ARG A 134 8.35 -3.35 7.12
N LEU A 135 7.76 -2.77 8.15
CA LEU A 135 7.36 -1.37 8.18
C LEU A 135 8.58 -0.45 8.01
N LEU A 136 8.49 0.46 7.04
CA LEU A 136 9.42 1.58 6.88
C LEU A 136 8.89 2.84 7.55
N GLN A 137 7.64 3.22 7.23
CA GLN A 137 7.06 4.47 7.71
C GLN A 137 5.54 4.41 7.67
N ILE A 138 4.91 5.13 8.60
CA ILE A 138 3.48 5.44 8.57
C ILE A 138 3.32 6.95 8.42
N VAL A 139 2.61 7.40 7.40
CA VAL A 139 2.24 8.81 7.21
C VAL A 139 0.76 8.98 7.50
N GLU A 140 0.43 9.69 8.57
CA GLU A 140 -0.96 10.01 8.88
C GLU A 140 -1.53 11.05 7.90
N VAL A 141 -2.74 10.79 7.39
CA VAL A 141 -3.44 11.68 6.46
C VAL A 141 -4.83 11.95 7.02
N GLY A 142 -5.04 13.14 7.60
CA GLY A 142 -6.30 13.48 8.26
C GLY A 142 -6.51 12.71 9.58
N ALA A 143 -5.46 12.64 10.41
CA ALA A 143 -5.38 11.81 11.62
C ALA A 143 -6.57 11.92 12.58
N ASP A 144 -7.23 13.07 12.65
CA ASP A 144 -8.24 13.38 13.65
C ASP A 144 -9.69 13.26 13.16
N GLY A 145 -9.90 12.83 11.90
CA GLY A 145 -11.23 12.83 11.25
C GLY A 145 -11.70 11.46 10.76
N ALA A 146 -13.01 11.21 10.89
CA ALA A 146 -13.66 10.10 10.19
C ALA A 146 -13.37 10.17 8.68
N GLY A 147 -12.96 9.06 8.09
CA GLY A 147 -12.54 9.00 6.68
C GLY A 147 -11.12 9.50 6.42
N GLY A 148 -10.37 9.90 7.44
CA GLY A 148 -8.90 9.98 7.37
C GLY A 148 -8.28 8.58 7.18
N GLY A 149 -6.97 8.52 7.08
CA GLY A 149 -6.26 7.25 6.93
C GLY A 149 -4.79 7.38 7.25
N ALA A 150 -4.08 6.28 7.10
CA ALA A 150 -2.64 6.23 7.27
C ALA A 150 -2.03 5.57 6.05
N LEU A 151 -1.02 6.17 5.43
CA LEU A 151 -0.23 5.53 4.39
C LEU A 151 0.85 4.69 5.06
N VAL A 152 0.76 3.38 4.93
CA VAL A 152 1.75 2.43 5.42
C VAL A 152 2.72 2.10 4.29
N LEU A 153 4.00 2.37 4.49
CA LEU A 153 5.11 2.01 3.59
C LEU A 153 5.83 0.79 4.15
N GLY A 154 5.97 -0.28 3.36
CA GLY A 154 6.68 -1.49 3.75
C GLY A 154 7.72 -1.93 2.73
N GLU A 155 8.89 -2.27 3.22
CA GLU A 155 9.93 -2.95 2.46
C GLU A 155 9.58 -4.43 2.35
N VAL A 156 9.57 -4.96 1.12
CA VAL A 156 9.36 -6.37 0.86
C VAL A 156 10.66 -7.12 1.15
N LEU A 157 10.63 -7.97 2.17
CA LEU A 157 11.75 -8.82 2.55
C LEU A 157 11.77 -10.13 1.76
N ARG A 158 10.59 -10.69 1.44
CA ARG A 158 10.44 -11.95 0.71
C ARG A 158 9.21 -11.96 -0.18
N PHE A 159 9.34 -12.63 -1.32
CA PHE A 159 8.25 -12.97 -2.22
C PHE A 159 7.97 -14.47 -2.12
N HIS A 160 6.71 -14.83 -1.92
CA HIS A 160 6.18 -16.18 -2.12
C HIS A 160 5.32 -16.14 -3.37
N VAL A 161 5.64 -16.96 -4.37
CA VAL A 161 4.91 -17.01 -5.64
C VAL A 161 4.57 -18.47 -5.92
N ARG A 162 3.32 -18.74 -6.28
CA ARG A 162 2.89 -20.10 -6.67
C ARG A 162 3.67 -20.57 -7.89
N ASP A 163 4.19 -21.80 -7.85
CA ASP A 163 5.18 -22.30 -8.82
C ASP A 163 4.70 -22.24 -10.28
N ASP A 164 3.40 -22.43 -10.53
CA ASP A 164 2.78 -22.37 -11.86
C ASP A 164 2.76 -20.95 -12.46
N LEU A 165 3.04 -19.93 -11.66
CA LEU A 165 2.99 -18.53 -12.09
C LEU A 165 4.35 -17.97 -12.50
N LEU A 166 5.45 -18.65 -12.20
CA LEU A 166 6.79 -18.11 -12.43
C LEU A 166 7.42 -18.71 -13.70
N HIS A 167 7.64 -17.86 -14.70
CA HIS A 167 8.30 -18.21 -15.95
C HIS A 167 9.41 -17.20 -16.25
N ASP A 168 10.66 -17.67 -16.37
CA ASP A 168 11.86 -16.86 -16.63
C ASP A 168 11.99 -15.62 -15.72
N GLY A 169 11.68 -15.79 -14.43
CA GLY A 169 11.73 -14.72 -13.42
C GLY A 169 10.61 -13.68 -13.55
N ARG A 170 9.57 -13.96 -14.35
CA ARG A 170 8.40 -13.11 -14.54
C ARG A 170 7.14 -13.83 -14.09
N ILE A 171 6.20 -13.07 -13.55
CA ILE A 171 4.87 -13.58 -13.24
C ILE A 171 4.07 -13.70 -14.54
N ASP A 172 3.50 -14.88 -14.79
CA ASP A 172 2.45 -15.07 -15.78
C ASP A 172 1.17 -14.37 -15.28
N THR A 173 1.00 -13.14 -15.75
CA THR A 173 -0.16 -12.30 -15.42
C THR A 173 -1.50 -12.88 -15.89
N GLY A 174 -1.50 -13.79 -16.88
CA GLY A 174 -2.71 -14.47 -17.33
C GLY A 174 -3.11 -15.59 -16.37
N ALA A 175 -2.14 -16.40 -15.94
CA ALA A 175 -2.37 -17.47 -14.96
C ALA A 175 -2.68 -16.94 -13.55
N LEU A 176 -2.17 -15.75 -13.20
CA LEU A 176 -2.39 -15.12 -11.89
C LEU A 176 -3.87 -14.82 -11.59
N ARG A 177 -4.68 -14.51 -12.62
CA ARG A 177 -6.11 -14.14 -12.47
C ARG A 177 -6.41 -13.16 -11.31
N PRO A 178 -5.66 -12.05 -11.16
CA PRO A 178 -5.91 -11.11 -10.07
C PRO A 178 -7.23 -10.37 -10.27
N VAL A 179 -7.88 -10.00 -9.17
CA VAL A 179 -9.08 -9.17 -9.19
C VAL A 179 -8.78 -7.71 -8.85
N GLY A 180 -9.48 -6.80 -9.52
CA GLY A 180 -9.45 -5.38 -9.24
C GLY A 180 -10.73 -4.92 -8.52
N ARG A 181 -10.59 -4.03 -7.55
CA ARG A 181 -11.75 -3.38 -6.90
C ARG A 181 -12.19 -2.16 -7.71
N LEU A 182 -13.50 -2.06 -7.94
CA LEU A 182 -14.13 -0.92 -8.62
C LEU A 182 -14.81 0.05 -7.65
N ALA A 183 -15.73 0.88 -8.13
CA ALA A 183 -16.56 1.72 -7.28
C ALA A 183 -17.57 0.86 -6.50
N GLY A 184 -17.95 1.30 -5.30
CA GLY A 184 -18.90 0.57 -4.47
C GLY A 184 -18.45 -0.87 -4.15
N SER A 185 -19.30 -1.84 -4.44
CA SER A 185 -19.08 -3.27 -4.17
C SER A 185 -18.65 -4.06 -5.41
N GLU A 186 -18.35 -3.38 -6.51
CA GLU A 186 -18.01 -4.03 -7.77
C GLU A 186 -16.55 -4.47 -7.82
N TYR A 187 -16.30 -5.60 -8.48
CA TYR A 187 -14.98 -6.16 -8.77
C TYR A 187 -14.86 -6.43 -10.28
N THR A 188 -13.63 -6.51 -10.78
CA THR A 188 -13.32 -6.87 -12.17
C THR A 188 -12.19 -7.88 -12.23
N THR A 189 -12.18 -8.72 -13.27
CA THR A 189 -10.99 -9.46 -13.69
C THR A 189 -10.05 -8.53 -14.48
N LEU A 190 -8.87 -9.02 -14.88
CA LEU A 190 -7.91 -8.26 -15.71
C LEU A 190 -8.47 -7.79 -17.06
N GLY A 191 -9.54 -8.40 -17.57
CA GLY A 191 -10.13 -8.06 -18.85
C GLY A 191 -9.19 -8.28 -20.05
N ARG A 192 -9.43 -7.57 -21.15
CA ARG A 192 -8.62 -7.66 -22.36
C ARG A 192 -7.27 -6.95 -22.18
N ARG A 193 -6.18 -7.67 -22.42
CA ARG A 193 -4.82 -7.14 -22.43
C ARG A 193 -4.42 -6.70 -23.85
N PHE A 194 -3.61 -5.66 -23.94
CA PHE A 194 -2.97 -5.20 -25.17
C PHE A 194 -1.58 -4.67 -24.84
N GLU A 195 -0.66 -4.78 -25.78
CA GLU A 195 0.72 -4.31 -25.61
C GLU A 195 0.91 -2.99 -26.36
N LEU A 196 1.65 -2.07 -25.75
CA LEU A 196 2.09 -0.84 -26.38
C LEU A 196 3.60 -0.74 -26.24
N GLU A 197 4.27 -0.54 -27.36
CA GLU A 197 5.71 -0.27 -27.33
C GLU A 197 5.97 1.12 -26.70
N ARG A 198 6.92 1.16 -25.78
CA ARG A 198 7.37 2.41 -25.20
C ARG A 198 8.16 3.17 -26.26
N LYS A 199 7.61 4.27 -26.76
CA LYS A 199 8.32 5.17 -27.68
C LYS A 199 9.58 5.73 -26.99
N SER A 200 10.76 5.25 -27.38
CA SER A 200 12.03 5.90 -27.04
C SER A 200 12.21 7.12 -27.97
N ARG A 201 12.75 8.22 -27.46
CA ARG A 201 12.96 9.46 -28.24
C ARG A 201 14.12 9.37 -29.26
N HIS A 202 14.73 8.21 -29.41
CA HIS A 202 15.82 7.99 -30.35
C HIS A 202 15.32 7.02 -31.42
N GLY A 203 15.44 7.41 -32.69
CA GLY A 203 15.20 6.52 -33.84
C GLY A 203 16.06 5.26 -33.76
N PRO A 204 15.92 4.32 -34.72
CA PRO A 204 16.59 3.02 -34.62
C PRO A 204 18.09 3.24 -34.49
N HIS A 205 18.62 3.02 -33.28
CA HIS A 205 20.04 2.80 -33.10
C HIS A 205 20.26 1.35 -33.50
N ASP A 206 20.72 1.18 -34.73
CA ASP A 206 21.55 0.10 -35.21
C ASP A 206 22.72 -0.12 -34.23
N GLY A 207 22.40 -0.85 -33.16
CA GLY A 207 23.31 -1.32 -32.13
C GLY A 207 22.61 -2.48 -31.44
N GLY A 208 22.90 -3.69 -31.90
CA GLY A 208 22.26 -4.91 -31.41
C GLY A 208 22.28 -4.97 -29.89
N ASP A 209 21.10 -5.16 -29.30
CA ASP A 209 20.96 -5.55 -27.91
C ASP A 209 21.73 -6.87 -27.72
N PRO A 210 22.78 -6.93 -26.89
CA PRO A 210 23.43 -8.20 -26.60
C PRO A 210 22.40 -9.02 -25.83
N ARG A 211 21.75 -9.96 -26.53
CA ARG A 211 20.91 -10.99 -25.91
C ARG A 211 21.62 -11.47 -24.65
N PRO A 212 21.03 -11.35 -23.45
CA PRO A 212 21.64 -11.92 -22.27
C PRO A 212 21.88 -13.40 -22.56
N GLY A 213 23.13 -13.83 -22.40
CA GLY A 213 23.48 -15.24 -22.54
C GLY A 213 22.58 -16.09 -21.63
N PRO A 214 22.33 -17.36 -21.98
CA PRO A 214 21.50 -18.22 -21.16
C PRO A 214 22.01 -18.22 -19.72
N LEU A 215 21.13 -17.92 -18.78
CA LEU A 215 21.43 -18.07 -17.36
C LEU A 215 21.81 -19.53 -17.10
N PRO A 216 22.80 -19.81 -16.23
CA PRO A 216 23.22 -21.17 -15.96
C PRO A 216 22.03 -22.00 -15.46
N LEU A 217 21.79 -23.13 -16.12
CA LEU A 217 20.80 -24.13 -15.72
C LEU A 217 21.13 -24.63 -14.31
N VAL A 218 20.34 -24.22 -13.32
CA VAL A 218 20.41 -24.78 -11.96
C VAL A 218 19.54 -26.05 -11.95
N PRO A 219 20.05 -27.20 -11.46
CA PRO A 219 19.29 -28.45 -11.44
C PRO A 219 18.01 -28.32 -10.60
N ALA A 220 16.93 -28.95 -11.06
CA ALA A 220 15.63 -28.93 -10.40
C ALA A 220 15.72 -29.50 -8.98
N GLY A 221 15.36 -28.67 -8.00
CA GLY A 221 15.24 -29.08 -6.60
C GLY A 221 15.69 -27.99 -5.64
N ARG A 222 14.71 -27.30 -5.03
CA ARG A 222 14.81 -26.28 -3.98
C ARG A 222 15.11 -24.85 -4.49
N TYR A 223 14.04 -24.12 -4.81
CA TYR A 223 14.11 -22.67 -4.96
C TYR A 223 14.09 -22.01 -3.58
N TRP A 224 15.27 -21.56 -3.11
CA TRP A 224 15.41 -20.58 -2.04
C TRP A 224 16.17 -19.40 -2.62
N MET A 225 15.45 -18.35 -3.05
CA MET A 225 16.11 -17.14 -3.55
C MET A 225 16.38 -16.20 -2.36
N TYR A 226 17.54 -16.37 -1.73
CA TYR A 226 18.08 -15.37 -0.80
C TYR A 226 18.80 -14.29 -1.60
N LEU A 227 18.22 -13.09 -1.67
CA LEU A 227 18.97 -11.88 -2.04
C LEU A 227 19.53 -11.26 -0.76
N LEU A 228 20.74 -11.66 -0.40
CA LEU A 228 21.55 -10.99 0.63
C LEU A 228 22.08 -9.69 0.02
N VAL A 229 21.44 -8.56 0.32
CA VAL A 229 21.99 -7.24 0.01
C VAL A 229 23.05 -6.91 1.05
N SER A 230 24.29 -7.30 0.77
CA SER A 230 25.46 -6.72 1.44
C SER A 230 25.92 -5.52 0.64
N CYS A 231 25.65 -4.32 1.14
CA CYS A 231 26.33 -3.11 0.69
C CYS A 231 27.05 -2.51 1.90
N ILE A 232 28.23 -3.05 2.20
CA ILE A 232 29.23 -2.34 3.01
C ILE A 232 29.84 -1.29 2.09
N SER A 233 29.50 -0.02 2.33
CA SER A 233 30.34 1.09 1.90
C SER A 233 30.38 2.13 3.02
N THR A 234 31.47 2.06 3.78
CA THR A 234 31.91 3.05 4.75
C THR A 234 32.27 4.36 4.05
N ALA A 235 31.45 5.39 4.23
CA ALA A 235 31.89 6.80 4.22
C ALA A 235 30.90 7.65 5.03
N PRO A 236 31.37 8.58 5.88
CA PRO A 236 30.56 9.24 6.89
C PRO A 236 29.68 10.34 6.29
N CYS A 237 28.39 10.33 6.63
CA CYS A 237 27.52 11.46 6.34
C CYS A 237 27.82 12.56 7.36
N VAL A 238 28.48 13.62 6.88
CA VAL A 238 28.75 14.84 7.64
C VAL A 238 27.42 15.50 8.01
N ILE A 239 27.20 15.62 9.32
CA ILE A 239 26.14 16.44 9.91
C ILE A 239 26.56 17.91 9.73
N LEU A 240 25.87 18.66 8.89
CA LEU A 240 26.00 20.11 8.85
C LEU A 240 25.03 20.73 9.87
N THR A 241 25.54 21.05 11.06
CA THR A 241 24.85 21.85 12.06
C THR A 241 25.05 23.36 11.83
N SER A 242 23.94 24.07 11.53
CA SER A 242 23.61 25.47 11.94
C SER A 242 24.48 26.62 11.36
N PRO A 243 24.07 27.92 11.37
CA PRO A 243 23.12 28.57 12.28
C PRO A 243 22.05 29.49 11.67
N THR A 244 21.00 29.74 12.46
CA THR A 244 20.10 30.89 12.37
C THR A 244 20.85 32.23 12.32
N PRO A 245 20.27 33.25 11.66
CA PRO A 245 20.13 34.53 12.36
C PRO A 245 18.75 35.20 12.19
N THR A 246 18.25 35.64 13.35
CA THR A 246 17.67 36.96 13.66
C THR A 246 16.45 37.50 12.91
N VAL A 247 15.37 37.58 13.70
CA VAL A 247 14.28 38.57 13.69
C VAL A 247 14.74 39.97 13.28
N ASN A 248 14.01 40.60 12.35
CA ASN A 248 13.99 42.05 12.25
C ASN A 248 12.55 42.58 12.38
N GLN A 249 12.38 43.32 13.47
CA GLN A 249 11.24 44.16 13.80
C GLN A 249 11.12 45.29 12.78
N TRP A 250 9.89 45.60 12.35
CA TRP A 250 9.53 46.95 11.92
C TRP A 250 8.41 47.43 12.84
N SER A 251 8.75 48.45 13.62
CA SER A 251 7.93 49.05 14.65
C SER A 251 6.99 50.11 14.08
N ALA A 252 5.79 50.13 14.67
CA ALA A 252 5.01 51.31 15.07
C ALA A 252 4.45 52.27 14.00
N GLY A 253 3.13 52.36 13.99
CA GLY A 253 2.35 53.51 13.52
C GLY A 253 0.86 53.34 13.77
N VAL A 254 0.37 53.75 14.95
CA VAL A 254 -1.05 53.80 15.38
C VAL A 254 -1.20 55.05 16.28
N PRO A 255 -2.34 55.79 16.35
CA PRO A 255 -3.36 56.19 15.37
C PRO A 255 -3.61 57.74 15.43
N PRO A 256 -4.78 58.32 15.01
CA PRO A 256 -5.92 58.34 15.93
C PRO A 256 -7.32 58.13 15.31
N SER A 257 -8.20 57.74 16.23
CA SER A 257 -9.66 57.64 16.24
C SER A 257 -10.47 58.70 15.46
N SER A 258 -11.62 58.29 14.90
CA SER A 258 -12.98 58.74 15.31
C SER A 258 -14.03 58.45 14.22
N GLY A 259 -15.26 58.08 14.63
CA GLY A 259 -16.47 58.30 13.83
C GLY A 259 -17.19 57.08 13.24
N VAL A 260 -18.05 56.45 14.04
CA VAL A 260 -19.34 55.86 13.59
C VAL A 260 -20.29 57.08 13.36
N PRO A 261 -21.31 57.13 12.44
CA PRO A 261 -22.28 56.05 12.23
C PRO A 261 -23.08 55.98 10.88
N ARG A 262 -24.00 54.98 10.85
CA ARG A 262 -25.27 54.84 10.07
C ARG A 262 -25.16 54.33 8.62
N ARG A 263 -25.68 53.13 8.30
CA ARG A 263 -27.10 52.72 8.06
C ARG A 263 -27.55 53.13 6.66
N TRP A 264 -27.87 52.17 5.78
CA TRP A 264 -29.10 52.11 4.96
C TRP A 264 -29.27 50.71 4.33
N MET A 265 -30.41 50.10 4.66
CA MET A 265 -31.09 49.04 3.90
C MET A 265 -31.77 49.66 2.67
N GLN A 266 -31.90 48.85 1.62
CA GLN A 266 -32.91 48.78 0.53
C GLN A 266 -32.14 48.26 -0.70
N SER A 267 -32.48 47.18 -1.38
CA SER A 267 -33.78 46.55 -1.70
C SER A 267 -33.63 45.04 -1.87
#